data_AF-A0A9E5NPV3-F1
#
_entry.id   AF-A0A9E5NPV3-F1
#
_cell.length_a   1.000
_cell.length_b   1.000
_cell.length_c   1.000
_cell.angle_alpha   90.00
_cell.angle_beta   90.00
_cell.angle_gamma   90.00
#
_symmetry.space_group_name_H-M   'P 1'
#
loop_
_entity.id
_entity.type
_entity.pdbx_description
1 polymer ?
#
loop_
_entity_poly.entity_id
_entity_poly.type
_entity_poly.pdbx_seq_one_letter_code
_entity_poly.pdbx_strand_id
1 'polypeptide(L)'
;MRTHRPLLARAALAATVFLALAGSVEALYQTVELHRDSRAATPAVGARRTGSQDQRLRPLREHLPPRGVVGYASDGWSGNAFTTVEALQDYFLTQYALAPVIVLRGADFPIVVGNYPADSAAEQAAGRTYPAGLVVRRNLGEGVLLLEGAQR
;
A
#
# COMPACT_ATOMS: atom_id res chain seq x y z
N MET A 1 11.50 0.39 -70.56
CA MET A 1 11.06 1.72 -70.10
C MET A 1 11.10 1.75 -68.58
N ARG A 2 11.66 2.83 -68.03
CA ARG A 2 12.18 2.98 -66.66
C ARG A 2 11.09 3.02 -65.58
N THR A 3 11.45 2.35 -64.49
CA THR A 3 10.95 2.33 -63.11
C THR A 3 10.54 3.70 -62.52
N HIS A 4 9.24 3.96 -62.36
CA HIS A 4 8.70 5.11 -61.58
C HIS A 4 8.08 4.73 -60.22
N ARG A 5 8.16 3.45 -59.80
CA ARG A 5 7.59 2.97 -58.53
C ARG A 5 8.34 3.32 -57.21
N PRO A 6 9.63 3.74 -57.15
CA PRO A 6 10.33 3.86 -55.86
C PRO A 6 9.95 5.11 -55.05
N LEU A 7 9.38 6.15 -55.69
CA LEU A 7 9.02 7.40 -55.01
C LEU A 7 7.74 7.28 -54.18
N LEU A 8 6.73 6.58 -54.71
CA LEU A 8 5.46 6.36 -53.99
C LEU A 8 5.65 5.45 -52.77
N ALA A 9 6.50 4.42 -52.88
CA ALA A 9 6.82 3.53 -51.76
C ALA A 9 7.55 4.26 -50.61
N ARG A 10 8.46 5.20 -50.95
CA ARG A 10 9.16 6.03 -49.96
C ARG A 10 8.22 7.04 -49.28
N ALA A 11 7.30 7.63 -50.03
CA ALA A 11 6.29 8.53 -49.48
C ALA A 11 5.33 7.81 -48.52
N ALA A 12 4.88 6.60 -48.87
CA ALA A 12 4.03 5.78 -48.01
C ALA A 12 4.73 5.37 -46.70
N LEU A 13 6.01 5.00 -46.77
CA LEU A 13 6.82 4.68 -45.59
C LEU A 13 7.03 5.89 -44.68
N ALA A 14 7.29 7.07 -45.26
CA ALA A 14 7.44 8.30 -44.49
C ALA A 14 6.13 8.67 -43.77
N ALA A 15 4.99 8.50 -44.43
CA ALA A 15 3.68 8.77 -43.84
C ALA A 15 3.35 7.84 -42.66
N THR A 16 3.65 6.53 -42.76
CA THR A 16 3.43 5.59 -41.65
C THR A 16 4.36 5.86 -40.46
N VAL A 17 5.62 6.20 -40.71
CA VAL A 17 6.55 6.60 -39.64
C VAL A 17 6.07 7.88 -38.95
N PHE A 18 5.60 8.87 -39.71
CA PHE A 18 5.08 10.11 -39.15
C PHE A 18 3.81 9.90 -38.30
N LEU A 19 2.88 9.06 -38.77
CA LEU A 19 1.68 8.66 -38.01
C LEU A 19 2.02 7.89 -36.73
N ALA A 20 2.99 6.99 -36.77
CA ALA A 20 3.44 6.25 -35.58
C ALA A 20 4.10 7.18 -34.54
N LEU A 21 4.89 8.15 -34.99
CA LEU A 21 5.51 9.16 -34.12
C LEU A 21 4.46 10.09 -33.51
N ALA A 22 3.48 10.55 -34.30
CA ALA A 22 2.40 11.40 -33.80
C ALA A 22 1.58 10.70 -32.70
N GLY A 23 1.21 9.43 -32.90
CA GLY A 23 0.49 8.66 -31.87
C GLY A 23 1.31 8.41 -30.61
N SER A 24 2.63 8.23 -30.74
CA SER A 24 3.53 8.05 -29.60
C SER A 24 3.66 9.32 -28.76
N VAL A 25 3.63 10.49 -29.41
CA VAL A 25 3.64 11.80 -28.74
C VAL A 25 2.32 12.05 -28.01
N GLU A 26 1.18 11.73 -28.63
CA GLU A 26 -0.14 11.86 -27.98
C GLU A 26 -0.28 10.96 -26.74
N ALA A 27 0.18 9.71 -26.84
CA ALA A 27 0.22 8.79 -25.69
C ALA A 27 1.15 9.30 -24.56
N LEU A 28 2.26 9.96 -24.93
CA LEU A 28 3.15 10.59 -23.96
C LEU A 28 2.49 11.79 -23.27
N TYR A 29 1.77 12.62 -24.02
CA TYR A 29 1.02 13.76 -23.45
C TYR A 29 -0.07 13.30 -22.48
N GLN A 30 -0.87 12.30 -22.87
CA GLN A 30 -1.90 11.73 -21.98
C GLN A 30 -1.29 11.12 -20.71
N THR A 31 -0.17 10.40 -20.85
CA THR A 31 0.51 9.80 -19.69
C THR A 31 1.07 10.88 -18.75
N VAL A 32 1.61 11.97 -19.30
CA VAL A 32 2.16 13.08 -18.51
C VAL A 32 1.06 13.86 -17.79
N GLU A 33 -0.08 14.15 -18.42
CA GLU A 33 -1.20 14.83 -17.75
C GLU A 33 -1.75 13.99 -16.58
N LEU A 34 -1.99 12.69 -16.80
CA LEU A 34 -2.45 11.79 -15.74
C LEU A 34 -1.47 11.73 -14.55
N HIS A 35 -0.16 11.76 -14.82
CA HIS A 35 0.86 11.80 -13.75
C HIS A 35 1.01 13.19 -13.10
N ARG A 36 0.74 14.27 -13.83
CA ARG A 36 0.84 15.65 -13.33
C ARG A 36 -0.30 15.96 -12.38
N ASP A 37 -1.52 15.56 -12.72
CA ASP A 37 -2.70 15.69 -11.85
C ASP A 37 -2.55 14.82 -10.60
N SER A 38 -2.01 13.61 -10.75
CA SER A 38 -1.67 12.75 -9.62
C SER A 38 -0.63 13.43 -8.71
N ARG A 39 0.47 13.96 -9.25
CA ARG A 39 1.51 14.63 -8.42
C ARG A 39 1.05 15.92 -7.76
N ALA A 40 0.13 16.68 -8.37
CA ALA A 40 -0.41 17.91 -7.78
C ALA A 40 -1.25 17.62 -6.52
N ALA A 41 -1.93 16.47 -6.46
CA ALA A 41 -2.71 16.05 -5.30
C ALA A 41 -1.93 15.25 -4.24
N THR A 42 -0.78 14.66 -4.57
CA THR A 42 -0.17 13.57 -3.78
C THR A 42 0.68 13.97 -2.56
N PRO A 43 1.50 15.04 -2.54
CA PRO A 43 2.41 15.25 -1.40
C PRO A 43 1.70 15.66 -0.11
N ALA A 44 0.66 16.50 -0.18
CA ALA A 44 -0.09 16.94 1.00
C ALA A 44 -0.98 15.82 1.57
N VAL A 45 -1.59 15.01 0.70
CA VAL A 45 -2.43 13.87 1.12
C VAL A 45 -1.55 12.77 1.73
N GLY A 46 -0.41 12.45 1.10
CA GLY A 46 0.57 11.50 1.64
C GLY A 46 1.12 11.94 3.00
N ALA A 47 1.57 13.19 3.14
CA ALA A 47 2.07 13.72 4.41
C ALA A 47 1.01 13.72 5.51
N ARG A 48 -0.24 14.06 5.19
CA ARG A 48 -1.37 14.00 6.14
C ARG A 48 -1.66 12.57 6.58
N ARG A 49 -1.64 11.61 5.66
CA ARG A 49 -1.87 10.18 5.95
C ARG A 49 -0.76 9.59 6.82
N THR A 50 0.51 9.91 6.53
CA THR A 50 1.64 9.49 7.37
C THR A 50 1.55 10.09 8.78
N GLY A 51 1.24 11.38 8.88
CA GLY A 51 1.11 12.06 10.18
C GLY A 51 -0.02 11.50 11.05
N SER A 52 -1.18 11.19 10.45
CA SER A 52 -2.30 10.59 11.19
C SER A 52 -2.02 9.15 11.60
N GLN A 53 -1.28 8.37 10.80
CA GLN A 53 -0.91 7.01 11.16
C GLN A 53 0.13 6.94 12.27
N ASP A 54 1.16 7.80 12.23
CA ASP A 54 2.17 7.86 13.29
C ASP A 54 1.53 8.21 14.63
N GLN A 55 0.58 9.16 14.63
CA GLN A 55 -0.17 9.53 15.83
C GLN A 55 -1.03 8.37 16.37
N ARG A 56 -1.74 7.66 15.48
CA ARG A 56 -2.53 6.46 15.81
C ARG A 56 -1.68 5.34 16.41
N LEU A 57 -0.49 5.12 15.86
CA LEU A 57 0.40 4.03 16.26
C LEU A 57 1.31 4.40 17.43
N ARG A 58 1.37 5.68 17.83
CA ARG A 58 2.25 6.13 18.93
C ARG A 58 2.02 5.36 20.24
N PRO A 59 0.78 5.10 20.69
CA PRO A 59 0.53 4.36 21.93
C PRO A 59 1.02 2.91 21.89
N LEU A 60 1.16 2.30 20.71
CA LEU A 60 1.69 0.93 20.59
C LEU A 60 3.13 0.83 21.10
N ARG A 61 3.94 1.86 20.90
CA ARG A 61 5.38 1.83 21.20
C ARG A 61 5.67 1.58 22.68
N GLU A 62 4.77 1.98 23.56
CA GLU A 62 4.87 1.77 25.02
C GLU A 62 4.57 0.32 25.44
N HIS A 63 3.96 -0.47 24.55
CA HIS A 63 3.54 -1.85 24.82
C HIS A 63 4.31 -2.89 24.00
N LEU A 64 5.09 -2.45 23.01
CA LEU A 64 5.94 -3.32 22.22
C LEU A 64 7.33 -3.47 22.86
N PRO A 65 8.02 -4.59 22.59
CA PRO A 65 9.41 -4.71 23.00
C PRO A 65 10.26 -3.59 22.38
N PRO A 66 11.29 -3.08 23.08
CA PRO A 66 12.09 -1.96 22.60
C PRO A 66 12.84 -2.28 21.29
N ARG A 67 13.11 -3.56 21.03
CA ARG A 67 13.62 -4.15 19.78
C ARG A 67 13.08 -5.57 19.66
N GLY A 68 12.90 -6.06 18.44
CA GLY A 68 12.44 -7.43 18.21
C GLY A 68 11.56 -7.53 16.99
N VAL A 69 10.90 -8.68 16.86
CA VAL A 69 9.98 -8.99 15.76
C VAL A 69 8.56 -9.12 16.31
N VAL A 70 7.60 -8.49 15.64
CA VAL A 70 6.17 -8.60 15.94
C VAL A 70 5.39 -8.93 14.67
N GLY A 71 4.26 -9.61 14.84
CA GLY A 71 3.34 -9.88 13.74
C GLY A 71 2.50 -8.67 13.37
N TYR A 72 1.79 -8.78 12.25
CA TYR A 72 0.90 -7.75 11.72
C TYR A 72 -0.37 -8.38 11.16
N ALA A 73 -1.51 -7.81 11.56
CA ALA A 73 -2.84 -8.19 11.12
C ALA A 73 -3.64 -6.95 10.69
N SER A 74 -4.31 -7.06 9.55
CA SER A 74 -5.26 -6.07 9.03
C SER A 74 -6.35 -6.77 8.19
N ASP A 75 -7.38 -6.05 7.74
CA ASP A 75 -8.45 -6.61 6.89
C ASP A 75 -8.05 -6.75 5.41
N GLY A 76 -6.88 -6.24 5.01
CA GLY A 76 -6.48 -6.04 3.62
C GLY A 76 -5.52 -7.08 3.04
N TRP A 77 -5.57 -8.33 3.48
CA TRP A 77 -4.67 -9.38 3.01
C TRP A 77 -5.34 -10.75 2.96
N SER A 78 -4.95 -11.56 1.96
CA SER A 78 -5.44 -12.92 1.75
C SER A 78 -4.23 -13.82 1.48
N GLY A 79 -4.01 -14.80 2.36
CA GLY A 79 -2.80 -15.62 2.35
C GLY A 79 -1.55 -14.74 2.45
N ASN A 80 -0.69 -14.80 1.43
CA ASN A 80 0.61 -14.10 1.41
C ASN A 80 0.60 -12.76 0.66
N ALA A 81 -0.56 -12.29 0.19
CA ALA A 81 -0.68 -11.09 -0.65
C ALA A 81 -1.62 -10.04 -0.03
N PHE A 82 -1.28 -8.77 -0.23
CA PHE A 82 -2.21 -7.67 0.03
C PHE A 82 -3.29 -7.65 -1.03
N THR A 83 -4.53 -7.42 -0.61
CA THR A 83 -5.68 -7.32 -1.51
C THR A 83 -5.83 -5.93 -2.11
N THR A 84 -5.23 -4.90 -1.49
CA THR A 84 -5.29 -3.51 -1.94
C THR A 84 -3.95 -2.79 -1.80
N VAL A 85 -3.77 -1.70 -2.55
CA VAL A 85 -2.59 -0.82 -2.46
C VAL A 85 -2.58 -0.12 -1.11
N GLU A 86 -3.74 0.24 -0.57
CA GLU A 86 -3.89 0.88 0.73
C GLU A 86 -3.40 -0.03 1.85
N ALA A 87 -3.72 -1.32 1.81
CA ALA A 87 -3.26 -2.28 2.81
C ALA A 87 -1.73 -2.45 2.80
N LEU A 88 -1.13 -2.44 1.60
CA LEU A 88 0.32 -2.45 1.45
C LEU A 88 0.97 -1.16 1.99
N GLN A 89 0.37 0.00 1.70
CA GLN A 89 0.83 1.29 2.21
C GLN A 89 0.76 1.35 3.73
N ASP A 90 -0.37 0.95 4.30
CA ASP A 90 -0.59 0.96 5.75
C ASP A 90 0.38 0.01 6.47
N TYR A 91 0.72 -1.13 5.87
CA TYR A 91 1.77 -2.02 6.37
C TYR A 91 3.15 -1.36 6.42
N PHE A 92 3.58 -0.71 5.33
CA PHE A 92 4.90 -0.06 5.29
C PHE A 92 4.97 1.17 6.22
N LEU A 93 3.89 1.93 6.33
CA LEU A 93 3.81 3.04 7.26
C LEU A 93 3.84 2.55 8.72
N THR A 94 3.22 1.41 9.00
CA THR A 94 3.32 0.75 10.31
C THR A 94 4.76 0.33 10.62
N GLN A 95 5.47 -0.27 9.64
CA GLN A 95 6.90 -0.60 9.79
C GLN A 95 7.76 0.62 10.12
N TYR A 96 7.49 1.74 9.45
CA TYR A 96 8.21 2.98 9.68
C TYR A 96 7.93 3.56 11.07
N ALA A 97 6.66 3.67 11.46
CA ALA A 97 6.24 4.26 12.73
C ALA A 97 6.73 3.46 13.94
N LEU A 98 6.81 2.14 13.82
CA LEU A 98 7.20 1.24 14.92
C LEU A 98 8.70 0.96 14.98
N ALA A 99 9.52 1.55 14.10
CA ALA A 99 10.97 1.42 14.16
C ALA A 99 11.49 1.77 15.58
N PRO A 100 12.44 1.00 16.14
CA PRO A 100 13.24 -0.07 15.51
C PRO A 100 12.62 -1.49 15.56
N VAL A 101 11.35 -1.65 15.92
CA VAL A 101 10.68 -2.96 15.94
C VAL A 101 10.43 -3.44 14.51
N ILE A 102 10.78 -4.70 14.22
CA ILE A 102 10.56 -5.32 12.92
C ILE A 102 9.13 -5.85 12.89
N VAL A 103 8.33 -5.37 11.94
CA VAL A 103 6.94 -5.79 11.76
C VAL A 103 6.86 -6.75 10.58
N LEU A 104 6.55 -8.02 10.85
CA LEU A 104 6.35 -9.05 9.84
C LEU A 104 4.87 -9.33 9.66
N ARG A 105 4.46 -9.60 8.42
CA ARG A 105 3.10 -10.07 8.14
C ARG A 105 2.91 -11.44 8.78
N GLY A 106 1.76 -11.65 9.42
CA GLY A 106 1.47 -12.92 10.05
C GLY A 106 0.82 -12.78 11.41
N ALA A 107 -0.02 -13.76 11.73
CA ALA A 107 -0.56 -13.98 13.05
C ALA A 107 0.31 -14.94 13.90
N ASP A 108 1.30 -15.59 13.29
CA ASP A 108 2.14 -16.64 13.91
C ASP A 108 3.25 -16.06 14.81
N PHE A 109 2.95 -15.00 15.56
CA PHE A 109 3.88 -14.33 16.45
C PHE A 109 3.28 -14.22 17.86
N PRO A 110 4.10 -14.25 18.93
CA PRO A 110 3.61 -14.08 20.29
C PRO A 110 2.89 -12.73 20.50
N ILE A 111 3.38 -11.69 19.84
CA ILE A 111 2.80 -10.34 19.85
C ILE A 111 2.48 -9.97 18.40
N VAL A 112 1.27 -9.51 18.16
CA VAL A 112 0.78 -9.11 16.84
C VAL A 112 0.15 -7.72 16.93
N VAL A 113 0.53 -6.85 16.00
CA VAL A 113 -0.04 -5.51 15.83
C VAL A 113 -1.24 -5.62 14.90
N GLY A 114 -2.43 -5.29 15.42
CA GLY A 114 -3.62 -5.07 14.61
C GLY A 114 -3.69 -3.63 14.14
N ASN A 115 -3.74 -3.40 12.83
CA ASN A 115 -3.97 -2.09 12.24
C ASN A 115 -5.13 -2.18 11.27
N TYR A 116 -6.30 -1.78 11.75
CA TYR A 116 -7.55 -1.82 11.03
C TYR A 116 -8.05 -0.40 10.76
N PRO A 117 -8.89 -0.20 9.73
CA PRO A 117 -9.63 1.06 9.57
C PRO A 117 -10.49 1.38 10.81
N ALA A 118 -10.65 2.66 11.13
CA ALA A 118 -11.39 3.15 12.31
C ALA A 118 -12.86 2.64 12.38
N ASP A 119 -13.43 2.35 11.22
CA ASP A 119 -14.82 1.90 11.09
C ASP A 119 -14.92 0.38 10.82
N SER A 120 -13.81 -0.34 10.92
CA SER A 120 -13.76 -1.77 10.61
C SER A 120 -14.57 -2.59 11.60
N ALA A 121 -15.11 -3.71 11.09
CA ALA A 121 -15.75 -4.72 11.94
C ALA A 121 -14.77 -5.31 12.97
N ALA A 122 -13.47 -5.31 12.66
CA ALA A 122 -12.40 -5.68 13.58
C ALA A 122 -12.36 -4.75 14.80
N GLU A 123 -12.32 -3.43 14.60
CA GLU A 123 -12.35 -2.46 15.70
C GLU A 123 -13.59 -2.60 16.59
N GLN A 124 -14.76 -2.75 15.97
CA GLN A 124 -16.02 -2.95 16.68
C GLN A 124 -16.08 -4.30 17.42
N ALA A 125 -15.23 -5.26 17.04
CA ALA A 125 -15.09 -6.57 17.67
C ALA A 125 -14.01 -6.62 18.76
N ALA A 126 -13.50 -5.47 19.24
CA ALA A 126 -12.56 -5.42 20.35
C ALA A 126 -13.04 -6.25 21.55
N GLY A 127 -12.32 -7.34 21.87
CA GLY A 127 -12.72 -8.33 22.87
C GLY A 127 -13.08 -9.72 22.32
N ARG A 128 -13.02 -9.94 21.00
CA ARG A 128 -13.19 -11.26 20.37
C ARG A 128 -11.86 -11.90 19.99
N THR A 129 -11.88 -13.23 19.85
CA THR A 129 -10.81 -13.99 19.20
C THR A 129 -10.84 -13.72 17.69
N TYR A 130 -9.70 -13.30 17.15
CA TYR A 130 -9.53 -13.06 15.72
C TYR A 130 -9.25 -14.39 15.00
N PRO A 131 -9.53 -14.47 13.69
CA PRO A 131 -9.17 -15.63 12.88
C PRO A 131 -7.67 -15.92 13.09
N ALA A 132 -7.33 -17.20 13.32
CA ALA A 132 -6.02 -17.71 13.76
C ALA A 132 -5.75 -17.77 15.29
N GLY A 133 -6.77 -17.61 16.14
CA GLY A 133 -6.59 -17.81 17.59
C GLY A 133 -5.90 -16.64 18.30
N LEU A 134 -5.88 -15.48 17.66
CA LEU A 134 -5.37 -14.25 18.24
C LEU A 134 -6.36 -13.69 19.26
N VAL A 135 -5.87 -13.29 20.43
CA VAL A 135 -6.68 -12.69 21.49
C VAL A 135 -6.33 -11.22 21.63
N VAL A 136 -7.35 -10.35 21.77
CA VAL A 136 -7.12 -8.93 22.04
C VAL A 136 -6.59 -8.76 23.45
N ARG A 137 -5.31 -8.39 23.56
CA ARG A 137 -4.69 -8.03 24.84
C ARG A 137 -5.04 -6.59 25.22
N ARG A 138 -5.06 -5.68 24.24
CA ARG A 138 -5.37 -4.26 24.45
C ARG A 138 -5.95 -3.64 23.20
N ASN A 139 -7.01 -2.86 23.37
CA ASN A 139 -7.50 -1.94 22.35
C ASN A 139 -6.92 -0.55 22.63
N LEU A 140 -6.21 0.02 21.66
CA LEU A 140 -5.58 1.34 21.76
C LEU A 140 -6.40 2.44 21.07
N GLY A 141 -7.55 2.08 20.49
CA GLY A 141 -8.45 2.97 19.76
C GLY A 141 -8.03 3.18 18.31
N GLU A 142 -8.93 3.79 17.53
CA GLU A 142 -8.70 4.16 16.14
C GLU A 142 -8.20 2.99 15.29
N GLY A 143 -8.75 1.80 15.50
CA GLY A 143 -8.43 0.58 14.76
C GLY A 143 -7.08 -0.05 15.11
N VAL A 144 -6.40 0.46 16.14
CA VAL A 144 -5.10 -0.04 16.60
C VAL A 144 -5.29 -1.00 17.76
N LEU A 145 -4.86 -2.25 17.57
CA LEU A 145 -4.99 -3.32 18.56
C LEU A 145 -3.65 -3.96 18.86
N LEU A 146 -3.46 -4.34 20.11
CA LEU A 146 -2.40 -5.25 20.52
C LEU A 146 -3.01 -6.63 20.74
N LEU A 147 -2.55 -7.59 19.94
CA LEU A 147 -3.03 -8.95 19.92
C LEU A 147 -1.92 -9.88 20.45
N GLU A 148 -2.33 -10.96 21.11
CA GLU A 148 -1.43 -12.05 21.48
C GLU A 148 -1.79 -13.30 20.68
N GLY A 149 -0.78 -13.93 20.09
CA GLY A 149 -0.92 -15.27 19.51
C GLY A 149 -1.27 -16.27 20.61
N ALA A 150 -2.25 -17.14 20.36
CA ALA A 150 -2.44 -18.32 21.20
C ALA A 150 -1.13 -19.12 21.17
N GLN A 151 -0.36 -19.07 22.27
CA GLN A 151 0.86 -19.84 22.39
C GLN A 151 0.52 -21.32 22.14
N ARG A 152 1.18 -21.93 21.15
CA ARG A 152 1.26 -23.38 21.02
C ARG A 152 2.46 -23.87 21.78
#